data_AF-A0A812PQ42-F1
#
_entry.id   AF-A0A812PQ42-F1
#
_cell.length_a   1.000
_cell.length_b   1.000
_cell.length_c   1.000
_cell.angle_alpha   90.00
_cell.angle_beta   90.00
_cell.angle_gamma   90.00
#
_symmetry.space_group_name_H-M   'P 1'
#
loop_
_entity.id
_entity.type
_entity.pdbx_description
1 polymer ?
#
loop_
_entity_poly.entity_id
_entity_poly.type
_entity_poly.pdbx_seq_one_letter_code
_entity_poly.pdbx_strand_id
1 'polypeptide(L)'
;MVMGPLCAWFLLLVPPRTNRIAASVLSSSQLEACVNDGSEQMDCELKMVLTVTLEHGQQSTESAQFFIREVTDAEDETQKLKKPWKVSWEKSRAFWRYPIRYVQDVNNQPSEGVKQVGWLSCNDNPLSTAEAITCDVAYIGDMRVPDSEGFCCGCDLGKVVSGQPTRSSADCGLFTMSDSAHCLNFDTLWYSVYEVDRPQIFYDITISILLPSEYKLGGNVTYREASLFLSHHQPVATAEGGALRAELVGDLAAAVAPHRFESKYLVVPQRPAGHERVNPSAPLQNAMLLDRSLFDLAGRTCDKIGVSYPAFRYQPEKCDRPSGSCLHSQLEDFHGEDEQRLSSGQQPHYRLQGYCDGSMELAQQSGSSGTQVFLACPLAQRHTTLLRLEARADSAMFVTNVAPGRIAGFTAPGFEALSGSGEVELVVINTGLVLADYTIGLTNCTGGLGAGPAQTLSLTPLESAELSIRLFASGDGSGNFQCDATLFDALGSVTDAVVVE
;
A
#
# COMPACT_ATOMS: atom_id res chain seq x y z
N MET A 1 -32.59 70.90 -48.19
CA MET A 1 -31.43 70.04 -48.55
C MET A 1 -30.46 70.10 -47.39
N VAL A 2 -30.03 69.05 -46.69
CA VAL A 2 -30.22 67.59 -46.78
C VAL A 2 -30.06 67.02 -45.36
N MET A 3 -30.84 65.97 -45.07
CA MET A 3 -30.75 64.96 -43.98
C MET A 3 -29.30 64.46 -43.70
N GLY A 4 -28.89 63.95 -42.54
CA GLY A 4 -29.59 63.34 -41.41
C GLY A 4 -28.60 62.91 -40.30
N PRO A 5 -29.06 62.17 -39.27
CA PRO A 5 -28.30 61.87 -38.06
C PRO A 5 -27.49 60.58 -38.16
N LEU A 6 -26.30 60.58 -37.55
CA LEU A 6 -25.41 59.43 -37.35
C LEU A 6 -26.02 58.45 -36.33
N CYS A 7 -26.32 57.25 -36.80
CA CYS A 7 -26.72 56.12 -35.96
C CYS A 7 -25.46 55.32 -35.60
N ALA A 8 -25.05 55.36 -34.33
CA ALA A 8 -23.95 54.54 -33.82
C ALA A 8 -24.48 53.13 -33.49
N TRP A 9 -24.02 52.12 -34.23
CA TRP A 9 -24.20 50.71 -33.89
C TRP A 9 -23.06 50.25 -32.97
N PHE A 10 -23.36 50.05 -31.70
CA PHE A 10 -22.51 49.31 -30.78
C PHE A 10 -22.73 47.81 -30.99
N LEU A 11 -21.80 47.15 -31.70
CA LEU A 11 -21.74 45.69 -31.77
C LEU A 11 -21.12 45.17 -30.46
N LEU A 12 -21.98 44.72 -29.54
CA LEU A 12 -21.60 43.89 -28.40
C LEU A 12 -21.18 42.50 -28.93
N LEU A 13 -19.88 42.33 -29.13
CA LEU A 13 -19.25 41.01 -29.30
C LEU A 13 -19.31 40.29 -27.94
N VAL A 14 -20.35 39.48 -27.76
CA VAL A 14 -20.37 38.48 -26.68
C VAL A 14 -19.38 37.39 -27.07
N PRO A 15 -18.31 37.14 -26.30
CA PRO A 15 -17.41 36.04 -26.59
C PRO A 15 -18.19 34.72 -26.46
N PRO A 16 -18.04 33.77 -27.40
CA PRO A 16 -18.68 32.48 -27.28
C PRO A 16 -18.17 31.81 -26.00
N ARG A 17 -19.11 31.47 -25.09
CA ARG A 17 -18.83 30.53 -24.00
C ARG A 17 -18.47 29.21 -24.65
N THR A 18 -17.18 28.93 -24.79
CA THR A 18 -16.71 27.58 -25.07
C THR A 18 -17.05 26.74 -23.85
N ASN A 19 -18.15 25.99 -23.91
CA ASN A 19 -18.43 24.92 -22.96
C ASN A 19 -17.29 23.90 -23.13
N ARG A 20 -16.29 23.97 -22.25
CA ARG A 20 -15.26 22.94 -22.15
C ARG A 20 -15.91 21.76 -21.44
N ILE A 21 -16.22 20.71 -22.20
CA ILE A 21 -16.72 19.45 -21.65
C ILE A 21 -15.51 18.51 -21.64
N ALA A 22 -14.82 18.43 -20.50
CA ALA A 22 -14.05 17.23 -20.19
C ALA A 22 -15.05 16.25 -19.56
N ALA A 23 -15.20 15.07 -20.13
CA ALA A 23 -16.08 14.04 -19.60
C ALA A 23 -15.30 12.73 -19.47
N SER A 24 -15.51 12.03 -18.36
CA SER A 24 -15.05 10.66 -18.11
C SER A 24 -15.72 9.62 -19.01
N VAL A 25 -16.74 10.01 -19.78
CA VAL A 25 -17.40 9.18 -20.79
C VAL A 25 -16.47 8.99 -21.98
N LEU A 26 -16.01 7.76 -22.19
CA LEU A 26 -15.18 7.39 -23.34
C LEU A 26 -16.02 7.13 -24.59
N SER A 27 -17.19 6.51 -24.42
CA SER A 27 -18.10 6.23 -25.52
C SER A 27 -19.54 6.06 -25.04
N SER A 28 -20.48 6.49 -25.88
CA SER A 28 -21.91 6.19 -25.74
C SER A 28 -22.47 5.80 -27.11
N SER A 29 -23.14 4.65 -27.18
CA SER A 29 -23.72 4.14 -28.43
C SER A 29 -24.99 3.33 -28.20
N GLN A 30 -25.87 3.32 -29.20
CA GLN A 30 -26.92 2.31 -29.33
C GLN A 30 -26.35 1.08 -30.05
N LEU A 31 -26.64 -0.10 -29.52
CA LEU A 31 -26.21 -1.38 -30.11
C LEU A 31 -27.35 -2.38 -30.05
N GLU A 32 -27.66 -3.01 -31.18
CA GLU A 32 -28.53 -4.19 -31.20
C GLU A 32 -27.69 -5.42 -30.80
N ALA A 33 -27.96 -5.92 -29.60
CA ALA A 33 -27.27 -7.07 -29.04
C ALA A 33 -28.13 -8.32 -29.22
N CYS A 34 -27.65 -9.25 -30.04
CA CYS A 34 -28.31 -10.55 -30.25
C CYS A 34 -27.63 -11.64 -29.44
N VAL A 35 -28.42 -12.45 -28.74
CA VAL A 35 -27.97 -13.67 -28.05
C VAL A 35 -28.31 -14.88 -28.91
N ASN A 36 -27.31 -15.71 -29.16
CA ASN A 36 -27.46 -17.01 -29.78
C ASN A 36 -27.19 -18.07 -28.71
N ASP A 37 -28.25 -18.68 -28.20
CA ASP A 37 -28.21 -19.76 -27.20
C ASP A 37 -28.13 -21.16 -27.84
N GLY A 38 -27.97 -21.24 -29.16
CA GLY A 38 -27.96 -22.48 -29.93
C GLY A 38 -29.35 -22.93 -30.40
N SER A 39 -30.42 -22.17 -30.08
CA SER A 39 -31.73 -22.37 -30.70
C SER A 39 -31.78 -21.79 -32.13
N GLU A 40 -32.83 -22.14 -32.89
CA GLU A 40 -33.00 -21.63 -34.26
C GLU A 40 -33.35 -20.13 -34.29
N GLN A 41 -33.76 -19.55 -33.16
CA GLN A 41 -34.21 -18.17 -33.07
C GLN A 41 -33.21 -17.32 -32.29
N MET A 42 -32.75 -16.23 -32.91
CA MET A 42 -31.91 -15.24 -32.23
C MET A 42 -32.79 -14.28 -31.43
N ASP A 43 -32.42 -14.05 -30.17
CA ASP A 43 -33.05 -13.04 -29.32
C ASP A 43 -32.24 -11.75 -29.38
N CYS A 44 -32.76 -10.74 -30.08
CA CYS A 44 -32.08 -9.47 -30.33
C CYS A 44 -32.77 -8.33 -29.58
N GLU A 45 -31.96 -7.51 -28.91
CA GLU A 45 -32.46 -6.37 -28.16
C GLU A 45 -31.59 -5.12 -28.36
N LEU A 46 -32.24 -3.96 -28.54
CA LEU A 46 -31.55 -2.68 -28.58
C LEU A 46 -31.12 -2.24 -27.17
N LYS A 47 -29.83 -1.94 -27.01
CA LYS A 47 -29.23 -1.51 -25.74
C LYS A 47 -28.45 -0.20 -25.90
N MET A 48 -28.49 0.63 -24.87
CA MET A 48 -27.53 1.71 -24.68
C MET A 48 -26.27 1.15 -24.01
N VAL A 49 -25.13 1.34 -24.66
CA VAL A 49 -23.82 1.02 -24.11
C VAL A 49 -23.12 2.31 -23.74
N LEU A 50 -22.67 2.42 -22.49
CA LEU A 50 -21.91 3.53 -21.95
C LEU A 50 -20.60 3.00 -21.37
N THR A 51 -19.48 3.57 -21.76
CA THR A 51 -18.17 3.26 -21.17
C THR A 51 -17.64 4.49 -20.47
N VAL A 52 -17.37 4.37 -19.17
CA VAL A 52 -16.90 5.45 -18.30
C VAL A 52 -15.61 5.05 -17.60
N THR A 53 -14.84 6.05 -17.21
CA THR A 53 -13.66 5.89 -16.36
C THR A 53 -13.97 6.22 -14.91
N LEU A 54 -13.49 5.40 -13.97
CA LEU A 54 -13.57 5.66 -12.53
C LEU A 54 -12.18 5.80 -11.92
N GLU A 55 -11.96 6.89 -11.20
CA GLU A 55 -10.74 7.09 -10.41
C GLU A 55 -10.82 6.40 -9.05
N HIS A 56 -9.68 6.01 -8.49
CA HIS A 56 -9.67 5.42 -7.14
C HIS A 56 -10.15 6.42 -6.09
N GLY A 57 -10.96 5.95 -5.14
CA GLY A 57 -11.55 6.82 -4.12
C GLY A 57 -12.64 7.77 -4.63
N GLN A 58 -13.06 7.64 -5.90
CA GLN A 58 -14.15 8.43 -6.46
C GLN A 58 -15.49 8.06 -5.80
N GLN A 59 -16.18 9.04 -5.22
CA GLN A 59 -17.53 8.89 -4.68
C GLN A 59 -18.60 9.08 -5.77
N SER A 60 -19.87 9.10 -5.39
CA SER A 60 -21.03 9.25 -6.30
C SER A 60 -21.19 10.67 -6.88
N THR A 61 -20.17 11.14 -7.59
CA THR A 61 -20.06 12.47 -8.21
C THR A 61 -20.60 12.51 -9.64
N GLU A 62 -20.74 11.33 -10.24
CA GLU A 62 -21.20 11.11 -11.61
C GLU A 62 -22.40 10.17 -11.65
N SER A 63 -23.27 10.37 -12.63
CA SER A 63 -24.40 9.49 -12.88
C SER A 63 -24.84 9.51 -14.34
N ALA A 64 -25.52 8.45 -14.76
CA ALA A 64 -26.22 8.33 -16.02
C ALA A 64 -27.73 8.21 -15.79
N GLN A 65 -28.51 8.91 -16.60
CA GLN A 65 -29.96 8.81 -16.65
C GLN A 65 -30.37 8.10 -17.92
N PHE A 66 -30.91 6.89 -17.81
CA PHE A 66 -31.34 6.06 -18.93
C PHE A 66 -32.84 6.25 -19.17
N PHE A 67 -33.22 6.64 -20.39
CA PHE A 67 -34.60 6.89 -20.78
C PHE A 67 -35.14 5.74 -21.62
N ILE A 68 -36.32 5.25 -21.24
CA ILE A 68 -37.08 4.20 -21.94
C ILE A 68 -38.38 4.84 -22.40
N ARG A 69 -38.71 4.76 -23.70
CA ARG A 69 -39.90 5.38 -24.28
C ARG A 69 -41.17 4.61 -23.96
N GLU A 70 -41.13 3.28 -23.97
CA GLU A 70 -42.29 2.37 -23.79
C GLU A 70 -41.87 1.10 -23.04
N VAL A 71 -42.68 0.64 -22.09
CA VAL A 71 -42.52 -0.65 -21.37
C VAL A 71 -43.84 -1.40 -21.38
N THR A 72 -43.79 -2.69 -21.69
CA THR A 72 -44.95 -3.59 -21.64
C THR A 72 -44.98 -4.27 -20.28
N ASP A 73 -46.11 -4.19 -19.57
CA ASP A 73 -46.32 -4.90 -18.30
C ASP A 73 -46.60 -6.40 -18.54
N ALA A 74 -46.60 -7.22 -17.48
CA ALA A 74 -46.96 -8.64 -17.47
C ALA A 74 -48.40 -8.92 -17.96
N GLU A 75 -49.23 -7.87 -18.07
CA GLU A 75 -50.59 -7.90 -18.64
C GLU A 75 -50.64 -7.42 -20.11
N ASP A 76 -49.48 -7.26 -20.77
CA ASP A 76 -49.33 -6.83 -22.17
C ASP A 76 -49.79 -5.39 -22.46
N GLU A 77 -49.98 -4.57 -21.42
CA GLU A 77 -50.27 -3.13 -21.57
C GLU A 77 -48.98 -2.31 -21.76
N THR A 78 -48.92 -1.54 -22.85
CA THR A 78 -47.80 -0.64 -23.13
C THR A 78 -47.92 0.66 -22.32
N GLN A 79 -47.10 0.82 -21.30
CA GLN A 79 -46.98 2.05 -20.52
C GLN A 79 -45.78 2.89 -20.98
N LYS A 80 -45.99 4.18 -21.22
CA LYS A 80 -44.89 5.13 -21.50
C LYS A 80 -44.21 5.53 -20.20
N LEU A 81 -43.01 5.00 -19.94
CA LEU A 81 -42.16 5.50 -18.86
C LEU A 81 -41.72 6.93 -19.19
N LYS A 82 -42.10 7.91 -18.36
CA LYS A 82 -41.72 9.32 -18.53
C LYS A 82 -40.50 9.75 -17.70
N LYS A 83 -39.94 8.88 -16.87
CA LYS A 83 -38.86 9.18 -15.91
C LYS A 83 -37.71 8.20 -16.09
N PRO A 84 -36.46 8.70 -16.12
CA PRO A 84 -35.30 7.87 -16.37
C PRO A 84 -34.89 7.04 -15.15
N TRP A 85 -34.19 5.94 -15.39
CA TRP A 85 -33.42 5.25 -14.36
C TRP A 85 -32.17 6.06 -14.07
N LYS A 86 -31.93 6.41 -12.81
CA LYS A 86 -30.69 7.08 -12.41
C LYS A 86 -29.71 6.04 -11.90
N VAL A 87 -28.58 5.91 -12.58
CA VAL A 87 -27.49 5.01 -12.23
C VAL A 87 -26.29 5.86 -11.86
N SER A 88 -25.74 5.67 -10.67
CA SER A 88 -24.53 6.33 -10.20
C SER A 88 -23.54 5.30 -9.74
N TRP A 89 -22.25 5.63 -9.75
CA TRP A 89 -21.19 4.71 -9.36
C TRP A 89 -20.20 5.40 -8.44
N GLU A 90 -19.52 4.59 -7.65
CA GLU A 90 -18.39 4.98 -6.82
C GLU A 90 -17.36 3.85 -6.81
N LYS A 91 -16.11 4.19 -6.55
CA LYS A 91 -14.99 3.27 -6.47
C LYS A 91 -14.24 3.52 -5.17
N SER A 92 -14.06 2.46 -4.40
CA SER A 92 -13.32 2.55 -3.14
C SER A 92 -11.86 2.95 -3.39
N ARG A 93 -11.17 3.35 -2.31
CA ARG A 93 -9.73 3.61 -2.40
C ARG A 93 -9.03 2.33 -2.85
N ALA A 94 -8.13 2.48 -3.83
CA ALA A 94 -7.37 1.35 -4.35
C ALA A 94 -6.11 1.11 -3.51
N PHE A 95 -5.74 -0.17 -3.38
CA PHE A 95 -4.55 -0.61 -2.66
C PHE A 95 -3.78 -1.61 -3.49
N TRP A 96 -2.45 -1.57 -3.40
CA TRP A 96 -1.61 -2.72 -3.72
C TRP A 96 -1.59 -3.64 -2.50
N ARG A 97 -2.24 -4.81 -2.61
CA ARG A 97 -2.21 -5.86 -1.59
C ARG A 97 -1.12 -6.87 -1.89
N TYR A 98 -0.36 -7.23 -0.87
CA TYR A 98 0.68 -8.25 -0.93
C TYR A 98 0.29 -9.37 0.02
N PRO A 99 -0.06 -10.56 -0.51
CA PRO A 99 -0.28 -11.74 0.32
C PRO A 99 0.98 -12.05 1.13
N ILE A 100 0.80 -12.30 2.44
CA ILE A 100 1.89 -12.68 3.31
C ILE A 100 1.71 -14.10 3.85
N ARG A 101 2.81 -14.84 3.96
CA ARG A 101 2.82 -16.22 4.44
C ARG A 101 3.90 -16.43 5.48
N TYR A 102 3.49 -16.87 6.66
CA TYR A 102 4.41 -17.19 7.75
C TYR A 102 5.41 -18.27 7.33
N VAL A 103 6.67 -18.09 7.74
CA VAL A 103 7.76 -19.02 7.51
C VAL A 103 8.22 -19.64 8.82
N GLN A 104 8.82 -18.84 9.70
CA GLN A 104 9.27 -19.25 11.03
C GLN A 104 9.56 -18.03 11.92
N ASP A 105 9.85 -18.26 13.20
CA ASP A 105 10.35 -17.22 14.11
C ASP A 105 11.89 -17.17 14.10
N VAL A 106 12.45 -15.98 14.27
CA VAL A 106 13.89 -15.74 14.44
C VAL A 106 14.14 -14.81 15.62
N ASN A 107 15.30 -14.95 16.25
CA ASN A 107 15.67 -14.15 17.41
C ASN A 107 16.15 -12.74 17.00
N ASN A 108 15.90 -11.75 17.84
CA ASN A 108 16.32 -10.37 17.61
C ASN A 108 17.85 -10.20 17.59
N GLN A 109 18.53 -10.73 18.60
CA GLN A 109 19.98 -10.63 18.77
C GLN A 109 20.52 -11.83 19.56
N PRO A 110 20.88 -12.93 18.89
CA PRO A 110 21.66 -13.98 19.52
C PRO A 110 22.95 -13.40 20.12
N SER A 111 23.36 -13.92 21.27
CA SER A 111 24.53 -13.45 22.01
C SER A 111 25.37 -14.60 22.54
N GLU A 112 26.66 -14.35 22.75
CA GLU A 112 27.59 -15.31 23.30
C GLU A 112 27.77 -15.10 24.80
N GLY A 113 27.39 -16.09 25.61
CA GLY A 113 27.76 -16.18 27.02
C GLY A 113 29.09 -16.91 27.17
N VAL A 114 30.06 -16.28 27.83
CA VAL A 114 31.38 -16.88 28.11
C VAL A 114 31.46 -17.29 29.57
N LYS A 115 31.66 -18.58 29.84
CA LYS A 115 31.88 -19.12 31.20
C LYS A 115 33.34 -19.55 31.34
N GLN A 116 34.10 -18.88 32.20
CA GLN A 116 35.46 -19.30 32.55
C GLN A 116 35.41 -20.46 33.53
N VAL A 117 36.14 -21.54 33.25
CA VAL A 117 36.20 -22.73 34.09
C VAL A 117 37.65 -23.16 34.33
N GLY A 118 37.84 -24.00 35.35
CA GLY A 118 39.16 -24.55 35.68
C GLY A 118 39.74 -25.36 34.51
N TRP A 119 41.07 -25.48 34.50
CA TRP A 119 41.80 -26.32 33.54
C TRP A 119 41.18 -27.72 33.45
N LEU A 120 40.93 -28.20 32.22
CA LEU A 120 40.33 -29.51 31.91
C LEU A 120 38.93 -29.74 32.51
N SER A 121 38.25 -28.67 32.93
CA SER A 121 36.91 -28.75 33.54
C SER A 121 35.79 -28.35 32.58
N CYS A 122 36.13 -27.91 31.36
CA CYS A 122 35.16 -27.58 30.32
C CYS A 122 34.66 -28.85 29.63
N ASN A 123 33.34 -28.99 29.49
CA ASN A 123 32.71 -30.11 28.79
C ASN A 123 31.65 -29.62 27.80
N ASP A 124 31.90 -29.90 26.53
CA ASP A 124 31.02 -29.65 25.39
C ASP A 124 30.71 -30.94 24.60
N ASN A 125 30.82 -32.11 25.24
CA ASN A 125 30.55 -33.40 24.59
C ASN A 125 29.04 -33.61 24.41
N PRO A 126 28.55 -33.84 23.17
CA PRO A 126 27.12 -34.01 22.90
C PRO A 126 26.52 -35.25 23.59
N LEU A 127 27.35 -36.24 23.95
CA LEU A 127 26.91 -37.49 24.59
C LEU A 127 26.85 -37.41 26.12
N SER A 128 27.33 -36.32 26.72
CA SER A 128 27.25 -36.10 28.17
C SER A 128 25.83 -35.77 28.63
N THR A 129 25.55 -35.99 29.92
CA THR A 129 24.30 -35.54 30.55
C THR A 129 24.25 -34.02 30.58
N ALA A 130 23.05 -33.44 30.67
CA ALA A 130 22.86 -31.99 30.63
C ALA A 130 23.57 -31.30 31.81
N GLU A 131 23.62 -31.93 32.98
CA GLU A 131 24.29 -31.39 34.18
C GLU A 131 25.82 -31.41 34.05
N ALA A 132 26.36 -32.27 33.18
CA ALA A 132 27.80 -32.39 32.97
C ALA A 132 28.31 -31.43 31.90
N ILE A 133 27.44 -30.84 31.08
CA ILE A 133 27.81 -29.87 30.04
C ILE A 133 27.95 -28.51 30.70
N THR A 134 28.99 -27.76 30.32
CA THR A 134 29.29 -26.47 30.96
C THR A 134 28.30 -25.37 30.55
N CYS A 135 27.84 -25.40 29.29
CA CYS A 135 26.75 -24.56 28.81
C CYS A 135 25.38 -25.16 29.17
N ASP A 136 24.35 -24.32 29.15
CA ASP A 136 22.99 -24.77 29.37
C ASP A 136 22.46 -25.41 28.08
N VAL A 137 22.04 -26.68 28.17
CA VAL A 137 21.51 -27.43 27.03
C VAL A 137 20.07 -26.99 26.75
N ALA A 138 19.76 -26.70 25.49
CA ALA A 138 18.43 -26.28 25.10
C ALA A 138 17.50 -27.47 24.81
N TYR A 139 16.21 -27.29 25.10
CA TYR A 139 15.16 -28.28 24.91
C TYR A 139 13.94 -27.68 24.19
N ILE A 140 13.32 -28.47 23.32
CA ILE A 140 11.99 -28.19 22.74
C ILE A 140 11.04 -29.29 23.23
N GLY A 141 10.22 -28.95 24.22
CA GLY A 141 9.54 -29.98 25.02
C GLY A 141 10.58 -30.85 25.75
N ASP A 142 10.48 -32.16 25.62
CA ASP A 142 11.44 -33.11 26.21
C ASP A 142 12.62 -33.45 25.27
N MET A 143 12.64 -32.89 24.05
CA MET A 143 13.69 -33.19 23.06
C MET A 143 14.85 -32.22 23.21
N ARG A 144 16.06 -32.77 23.46
CA ARG A 144 17.31 -32.01 23.44
C ARG A 144 17.56 -31.44 22.04
N VAL A 145 17.82 -30.14 21.98
CA VAL A 145 18.21 -29.46 20.73
C VAL A 145 19.66 -29.82 20.39
N PRO A 146 19.92 -30.38 19.19
CA PRO A 146 21.28 -30.67 18.76
C PRO A 146 22.19 -29.44 18.81
N ASP A 147 23.47 -29.66 19.10
CA ASP A 147 24.54 -28.64 19.09
C ASP A 147 24.40 -27.52 20.13
N SER A 148 23.37 -27.56 20.97
CA SER A 148 23.09 -26.52 21.97
C SER A 148 24.08 -26.48 23.14
N GLU A 149 24.93 -27.49 23.28
CA GLU A 149 25.98 -27.55 24.31
C GLU A 149 27.12 -26.52 24.16
N GLY A 150 27.10 -25.64 23.14
CA GLY A 150 28.12 -24.61 22.95
C GLY A 150 29.44 -25.19 22.46
N PHE A 151 30.58 -24.63 22.87
CA PHE A 151 31.89 -25.26 22.66
C PHE A 151 32.92 -24.82 23.71
N CYS A 152 33.92 -25.66 23.93
CA CYS A 152 35.04 -25.40 24.83
C CYS A 152 36.27 -24.91 24.08
N CYS A 153 36.99 -23.96 24.69
CA CYS A 153 38.29 -23.48 24.26
C CYS A 153 39.26 -23.54 25.43
N GLY A 154 40.42 -24.16 25.23
CA GLY A 154 41.48 -24.23 26.23
C GLY A 154 42.75 -23.51 25.78
N CYS A 155 43.61 -23.21 26.74
CA CYS A 155 44.98 -22.78 26.47
C CYS A 155 45.82 -23.98 26.01
N ASP A 156 46.32 -23.98 24.77
CA ASP A 156 47.33 -24.95 24.35
C ASP A 156 48.75 -24.46 24.71
N LEU A 157 49.72 -25.39 24.82
CA LEU A 157 51.11 -25.07 25.15
C LEU A 157 51.80 -24.15 24.12
N GLY A 158 51.33 -24.14 22.87
CA GLY A 158 51.82 -23.23 21.82
C GLY A 158 51.34 -21.79 22.03
N LYS A 159 50.12 -21.59 22.54
CA LYS A 159 49.53 -20.30 22.91
C LYS A 159 50.15 -19.72 24.18
N VAL A 160 50.52 -20.56 25.14
CA VAL A 160 51.30 -20.17 26.33
C VAL A 160 52.67 -19.60 25.93
N VAL A 161 53.32 -20.15 24.90
CA VAL A 161 54.64 -19.70 24.42
C VAL A 161 54.56 -18.51 23.47
N SER A 162 53.52 -18.43 22.64
CA SER A 162 53.35 -17.37 21.63
C SER A 162 52.62 -16.12 22.13
N GLY A 163 51.97 -16.18 23.30
CA GLY A 163 51.19 -15.07 23.86
C GLY A 163 49.98 -14.67 23.01
N GLN A 164 49.48 -15.57 22.15
CA GLN A 164 48.32 -15.29 21.31
C GLN A 164 47.05 -15.18 22.14
N PRO A 165 46.20 -14.16 21.87
CA PRO A 165 44.95 -13.99 22.59
C PRO A 165 44.00 -15.15 22.29
N THR A 166 43.33 -15.66 23.33
CA THR A 166 42.23 -16.62 23.21
C THR A 166 40.91 -15.88 22.98
N ARG A 167 39.87 -16.54 22.43
CA ARG A 167 38.53 -15.95 22.23
C ARG A 167 37.97 -15.26 23.46
N SER A 168 38.24 -15.81 24.64
CA SER A 168 37.79 -15.28 25.93
C SER A 168 38.75 -14.28 26.57
N SER A 169 39.82 -13.87 25.87
CA SER A 169 40.92 -13.04 26.38
C SER A 169 41.51 -13.56 27.69
N ALA A 170 41.45 -14.88 27.91
CA ALA A 170 41.96 -15.53 29.10
C ALA A 170 43.50 -15.45 29.17
N ASP A 171 44.03 -15.22 30.37
CA ASP A 171 45.47 -15.20 30.64
C ASP A 171 46.03 -16.63 30.64
N CYS A 172 46.55 -17.06 29.48
CA CYS A 172 47.21 -18.35 29.30
C CYS A 172 48.63 -18.39 29.90
N GLY A 173 48.80 -17.88 31.13
CA GLY A 173 50.02 -18.02 31.91
C GLY A 173 50.26 -19.46 32.37
N LEU A 174 51.54 -19.81 32.58
CA LEU A 174 51.99 -21.16 32.99
C LEU A 174 51.34 -21.66 34.31
N PHE A 175 50.81 -20.74 35.13
CA PHE A 175 50.18 -21.02 36.43
C PHE A 175 48.72 -20.55 36.51
N THR A 176 48.15 -20.04 35.42
CA THR A 176 46.78 -19.49 35.35
C THR A 176 45.94 -20.15 34.25
N MET A 177 46.33 -21.34 33.80
CA MET A 177 45.63 -22.06 32.74
C MET A 177 44.15 -22.26 33.10
N SER A 178 43.28 -21.74 32.25
CA SER A 178 41.84 -21.86 32.35
C SER A 178 41.27 -22.27 30.99
N ASP A 179 40.13 -22.96 31.04
CA ASP A 179 39.33 -23.20 29.84
C ASP A 179 38.13 -22.26 29.85
N SER A 180 37.57 -21.98 28.69
CA SER A 180 36.34 -21.22 28.56
C SER A 180 35.29 -22.00 27.77
N ALA A 181 34.06 -22.00 28.27
CA ALA A 181 32.89 -22.44 27.54
C ALA A 181 32.22 -21.24 26.87
N HIS A 182 31.86 -21.42 25.61
CA HIS A 182 31.20 -20.41 24.78
C HIS A 182 29.80 -20.91 24.45
N CYS A 183 28.81 -20.25 25.02
CA CYS A 183 27.40 -20.68 25.03
C CYS A 183 26.57 -19.71 24.18
N LEU A 184 25.77 -20.24 23.25
CA LEU A 184 24.84 -19.41 22.48
C LEU A 184 23.58 -19.15 23.31
N ASN A 185 23.29 -17.87 23.53
CA ASN A 185 22.06 -17.41 24.16
C ASN A 185 21.21 -16.67 23.13
N PHE A 186 19.90 -16.64 23.37
CA PHE A 186 18.96 -15.89 22.55
C PHE A 186 18.38 -14.74 23.36
N ASP A 187 18.22 -13.60 22.69
CA ASP A 187 17.52 -12.46 23.26
C ASP A 187 16.07 -12.81 23.61
N THR A 188 15.47 -12.03 24.50
CA THR A 188 14.06 -12.23 24.85
C THR A 188 13.11 -11.88 23.70
N LEU A 189 13.47 -10.95 22.82
CA LEU A 189 12.65 -10.52 21.69
C LEU A 189 12.78 -11.48 20.49
N TRP A 190 11.63 -11.88 19.96
CA TRP A 190 11.49 -12.74 18.79
C TRP A 190 10.59 -12.09 17.73
N TYR A 191 10.97 -12.28 16.48
CA TYR A 191 10.25 -11.81 15.30
C TYR A 191 9.72 -12.99 14.50
N SER A 192 8.51 -12.86 13.97
CA SER A 192 7.97 -13.76 12.97
C SER A 192 8.38 -13.31 11.57
N VAL A 193 8.86 -14.26 10.76
CA VAL A 193 9.28 -14.05 9.38
C VAL A 193 8.16 -14.45 8.44
N TYR A 194 7.85 -13.57 7.48
CA TYR A 194 6.85 -13.79 6.45
C TYR A 194 7.44 -13.61 5.05
N GLU A 195 7.09 -14.51 4.14
CA GLU A 195 7.20 -14.25 2.71
C GLU A 195 6.17 -13.22 2.29
N VAL A 196 6.58 -12.33 1.38
CA VAL A 196 5.70 -11.35 0.73
C VAL A 196 5.59 -11.72 -0.74
N ASP A 197 4.38 -12.02 -1.20
CA ASP A 197 4.10 -12.36 -2.59
C ASP A 197 3.87 -11.10 -3.45
N ARG A 198 3.63 -11.30 -4.74
CA ARG A 198 3.42 -10.26 -5.74
C ARG A 198 2.24 -9.34 -5.39
N PRO A 199 2.35 -8.03 -5.69
CA PRO A 199 1.25 -7.09 -5.52
C PRO A 199 0.06 -7.46 -6.39
N GLN A 200 -1.13 -7.29 -5.82
CA GLN A 200 -2.43 -7.37 -6.49
C GLN A 200 -3.17 -6.07 -6.23
N ILE A 201 -3.74 -5.46 -7.28
CA ILE A 201 -4.58 -4.29 -7.10
C ILE A 201 -5.90 -4.71 -6.47
N PHE A 202 -6.37 -3.96 -5.49
CA PHE A 202 -7.63 -4.21 -4.80
C PHE A 202 -8.45 -2.92 -4.71
N TYR A 203 -9.70 -2.99 -5.14
CA TYR A 203 -10.74 -2.02 -4.91
C TYR A 203 -12.11 -2.68 -5.17
N ASP A 204 -13.17 -1.99 -4.77
CA ASP A 204 -14.56 -2.38 -5.02
C ASP A 204 -15.27 -1.22 -5.73
N ILE A 205 -16.18 -1.55 -6.64
CA ILE A 205 -17.05 -0.58 -7.31
C ILE A 205 -18.49 -0.86 -6.87
N THR A 206 -19.14 0.18 -6.36
CA THR A 206 -20.57 0.14 -6.02
C THR A 206 -21.34 0.92 -7.08
N ILE A 207 -22.38 0.32 -7.64
CA ILE A 207 -23.27 0.96 -8.59
C ILE A 207 -24.64 1.05 -7.95
N SER A 208 -25.10 2.26 -7.70
CA SER A 208 -26.40 2.56 -7.10
C SER A 208 -27.41 2.91 -8.20
N ILE A 209 -28.58 2.27 -8.15
CA ILE A 209 -29.62 2.34 -9.16
C ILE A 209 -30.89 2.85 -8.48
N LEU A 210 -31.44 3.96 -8.96
CA LEU A 210 -32.72 4.50 -8.55
C LEU A 210 -33.76 4.29 -9.66
N LEU A 211 -34.75 3.46 -9.35
CA LEU A 211 -35.82 3.06 -10.26
C LEU A 211 -37.13 3.74 -9.85
N PRO A 212 -37.89 4.31 -10.78
CA PRO A 212 -39.22 4.85 -10.45
C PRO A 212 -40.19 3.68 -10.17
N SER A 213 -40.76 3.61 -8.96
CA SER A 213 -41.59 2.47 -8.53
C SER A 213 -43.07 2.57 -8.90
N GLU A 214 -43.66 3.76 -9.05
CA GLU A 214 -45.07 3.94 -9.45
C GLU A 214 -45.35 5.40 -9.84
N TYR A 215 -46.24 5.61 -10.82
CA TYR A 215 -46.71 6.95 -11.22
C TYR A 215 -48.04 7.29 -10.57
N LYS A 216 -48.06 8.32 -9.71
CA LYS A 216 -49.30 9.02 -9.36
C LYS A 216 -49.38 10.31 -10.16
N LEU A 217 -50.39 10.46 -11.01
CA LEU A 217 -50.64 11.69 -11.76
C LEU A 217 -50.82 12.85 -10.76
N GLY A 218 -49.86 13.78 -10.69
CA GLY A 218 -49.86 14.90 -9.73
C GLY A 218 -49.27 14.59 -8.34
N GLY A 219 -48.66 13.42 -8.14
CA GLY A 219 -48.00 13.04 -6.87
C GLY A 219 -46.46 12.99 -6.96
N ASN A 220 -45.80 12.87 -5.81
CA ASN A 220 -44.36 12.60 -5.74
C ASN A 220 -44.05 11.21 -6.31
N VAL A 221 -42.98 11.13 -7.11
CA VAL A 221 -42.44 9.85 -7.62
C VAL A 221 -41.79 9.11 -6.45
N THR A 222 -42.20 7.87 -6.23
CA THR A 222 -41.49 6.96 -5.34
C THR A 222 -40.36 6.29 -6.11
N TYR A 223 -39.20 6.14 -5.47
CA TYR A 223 -38.06 5.44 -6.04
C TYR A 223 -37.78 4.17 -5.24
N ARG A 224 -37.42 3.10 -5.95
CA ARG A 224 -36.81 1.90 -5.38
C ARG A 224 -35.31 1.93 -5.65
N GLU A 225 -34.54 1.58 -4.63
CA GLU A 225 -33.09 1.48 -4.74
C GLU A 225 -32.68 0.03 -5.03
N ALA A 226 -31.68 -0.13 -5.87
CA ALA A 226 -30.96 -1.38 -6.09
C ALA A 226 -29.46 -1.08 -6.19
N SER A 227 -28.61 -2.07 -5.89
CA SER A 227 -27.16 -1.92 -5.99
C SER A 227 -26.50 -3.11 -6.66
N LEU A 228 -25.43 -2.83 -7.40
CA LEU A 228 -24.51 -3.83 -7.94
C LEU A 228 -23.13 -3.61 -7.35
N PHE A 229 -22.41 -4.71 -7.15
CA PHE A 229 -21.04 -4.71 -6.64
C PHE A 229 -20.14 -5.39 -7.65
N LEU A 230 -19.04 -4.72 -8.00
CA LEU A 230 -18.01 -5.26 -8.88
C LEU A 230 -16.65 -5.23 -8.18
N SER A 231 -15.85 -6.25 -8.45
CA SER A 231 -14.44 -6.35 -8.03
C SER A 231 -13.69 -7.20 -9.06
N HIS A 232 -12.37 -7.33 -8.95
CA HIS A 232 -11.62 -8.25 -9.82
C HIS A 232 -12.04 -9.72 -9.67
N HIS A 233 -12.66 -10.09 -8.54
CA HIS A 233 -13.21 -11.43 -8.31
C HIS A 233 -14.63 -11.58 -8.87
N GLN A 234 -15.38 -10.48 -8.99
CA GLN A 234 -16.71 -10.44 -9.55
C GLN A 234 -16.80 -9.28 -10.56
N PRO A 235 -16.26 -9.45 -11.78
CA PRO A 235 -16.13 -8.34 -12.73
C PRO A 235 -17.43 -8.02 -13.47
N VAL A 236 -18.49 -8.84 -13.32
CA VAL A 236 -19.77 -8.63 -14.01
C VAL A 236 -20.92 -8.77 -13.02
N ALA A 237 -21.90 -7.88 -13.11
CA ALA A 237 -23.14 -7.94 -12.35
C ALA A 237 -24.32 -7.42 -13.19
N THR A 238 -25.52 -7.90 -12.88
CA THR A 238 -26.76 -7.52 -13.57
C THR A 238 -27.86 -7.17 -12.57
N ALA A 239 -28.72 -6.21 -12.93
CA ALA A 239 -29.91 -5.81 -12.19
C ALA A 239 -31.16 -5.95 -13.07
N GLU A 240 -32.33 -5.95 -12.44
CA GLU A 240 -33.64 -5.86 -13.11
C GLU A 240 -33.84 -6.90 -14.23
N GLY A 241 -33.57 -8.18 -13.93
CA GLY A 241 -33.73 -9.26 -14.90
C GLY A 241 -32.79 -9.17 -16.12
N GLY A 242 -31.69 -8.42 -16.02
CA GLY A 242 -30.73 -8.21 -17.10
C GLY A 242 -30.91 -6.91 -17.88
N ALA A 243 -31.86 -6.07 -17.49
CA ALA A 243 -32.08 -4.77 -18.12
C ALA A 243 -30.96 -3.76 -17.86
N LEU A 244 -30.17 -3.94 -16.80
CA LEU A 244 -28.89 -3.27 -16.62
C LEU A 244 -27.81 -4.31 -16.36
N ARG A 245 -26.74 -4.26 -17.15
CA ARG A 245 -25.52 -5.04 -16.95
C ARG A 245 -24.35 -4.09 -16.77
N ALA A 246 -23.53 -4.38 -15.77
CA ALA A 246 -22.32 -3.66 -15.49
C ALA A 246 -21.11 -4.61 -15.57
N GLU A 247 -20.03 -4.13 -16.16
CA GLU A 247 -18.82 -4.89 -16.37
C GLU A 247 -17.57 -4.05 -16.09
N LEU A 248 -16.74 -4.57 -15.20
CA LEU A 248 -15.37 -4.14 -14.99
C LEU A 248 -14.52 -4.66 -16.16
N VAL A 249 -14.18 -3.78 -17.10
CA VAL A 249 -13.41 -4.14 -18.29
C VAL A 249 -11.92 -4.30 -17.97
N GLY A 250 -11.39 -3.44 -17.11
CA GLY A 250 -10.00 -3.48 -16.67
C GLY A 250 -9.47 -2.12 -16.22
N ASP A 251 -8.21 -2.11 -15.84
CA ASP A 251 -7.50 -0.94 -15.31
C ASP A 251 -6.54 -0.36 -16.35
N LEU A 252 -6.44 0.97 -16.41
CA LEU A 252 -5.37 1.63 -17.15
C LEU A 252 -4.07 1.54 -16.36
N ALA A 253 -2.94 1.51 -17.06
CA ALA A 253 -1.63 1.42 -16.44
C ALA A 253 -1.38 2.64 -15.52
N ALA A 254 -0.99 2.37 -14.28
CA ALA A 254 -0.57 3.41 -13.34
C ALA A 254 0.77 4.04 -13.77
N ALA A 255 0.99 5.30 -13.39
CA ALA A 255 2.21 6.03 -13.73
C ALA A 255 3.44 5.47 -13.01
N VAL A 256 3.26 5.01 -11.77
CA VAL A 256 4.29 4.44 -10.90
C VAL A 256 3.96 2.96 -10.68
N ALA A 257 4.92 2.08 -10.96
CA ALA A 257 4.78 0.66 -10.70
C ALA A 257 4.76 0.37 -9.18
N PRO A 258 4.03 -0.67 -8.73
CA PRO A 258 4.08 -1.08 -7.33
C PRO A 258 5.47 -1.55 -6.93
N HIS A 259 5.78 -1.44 -5.64
CA HIS A 259 6.99 -2.03 -5.08
C HIS A 259 6.98 -3.55 -5.26
N ARG A 260 8.17 -4.12 -5.41
CA ARG A 260 8.39 -5.56 -5.53
C ARG A 260 9.16 -6.04 -4.30
N PHE A 261 8.56 -6.97 -3.57
CA PHE A 261 9.06 -7.49 -2.30
C PHE A 261 9.39 -8.99 -2.35
N GLU A 262 9.32 -9.61 -3.53
CA GLU A 262 9.51 -11.04 -3.70
C GLU A 262 10.91 -11.52 -3.30
N SER A 263 11.93 -10.64 -3.38
CA SER A 263 13.29 -10.93 -2.91
C SER A 263 13.53 -10.62 -1.44
N LYS A 264 12.49 -10.20 -0.71
CA LYS A 264 12.56 -9.80 0.70
C LYS A 264 11.72 -10.72 1.59
N TYR A 265 12.03 -10.68 2.88
CA TYR A 265 11.17 -11.15 3.95
C TYR A 265 10.66 -9.96 4.76
N LEU A 266 9.40 -10.03 5.17
CA LEU A 266 8.84 -9.18 6.22
C LEU A 266 9.14 -9.83 7.56
N VAL A 267 9.71 -9.07 8.50
CA VAL A 267 9.88 -9.52 9.89
C VAL A 267 9.05 -8.63 10.81
N VAL A 268 8.24 -9.26 11.68
CA VAL A 268 7.32 -8.57 12.58
C VAL A 268 7.60 -8.99 14.03
N PRO A 269 7.85 -8.06 14.96
CA PRO A 269 8.12 -8.42 16.35
C PRO A 269 6.85 -8.99 16.98
N GLN A 270 6.98 -10.14 17.64
CA GLN A 270 5.82 -10.90 18.10
C GLN A 270 5.84 -11.17 19.61
N ARG A 271 7.01 -11.48 20.18
CA ARG A 271 7.11 -11.97 21.57
C ARG A 271 8.37 -11.45 22.28
N PRO A 272 8.31 -11.20 23.60
CA PRO A 272 7.12 -11.28 24.46
C PRO A 272 6.19 -10.10 24.24
N ALA A 273 4.89 -10.27 24.57
CA ALA A 273 3.86 -9.25 24.34
C ALA A 273 4.08 -7.93 25.12
N GLY A 274 4.89 -7.95 26.18
CA GLY A 274 5.24 -6.77 26.97
C GLY A 274 6.53 -6.06 26.53
N HIS A 275 7.19 -6.52 25.47
CA HIS A 275 8.39 -5.87 24.95
C HIS A 275 8.02 -4.55 24.25
N GLU A 276 8.84 -3.50 24.40
CA GLU A 276 8.58 -2.17 23.83
C GLU A 276 8.37 -2.18 22.30
N ARG A 277 9.04 -3.11 21.60
CA ARG A 277 8.91 -3.28 20.15
C ARG A 277 7.64 -4.02 19.71
N VAL A 278 6.96 -4.70 20.63
CA VAL A 278 5.75 -5.47 20.33
C VAL A 278 4.53 -4.62 20.67
N ASN A 279 3.85 -4.11 19.64
CA ASN A 279 2.62 -3.35 19.82
C ASN A 279 1.45 -4.08 19.14
N PRO A 280 0.56 -4.76 19.87
CA PRO A 280 -0.57 -5.48 19.29
C PRO A 280 -1.56 -4.58 18.51
N SER A 281 -1.62 -3.29 18.85
CA SER A 281 -2.48 -2.31 18.17
C SER A 281 -1.86 -1.74 16.90
N ALA A 282 -0.53 -1.79 16.79
CA ALA A 282 0.24 -1.36 15.62
C ALA A 282 1.35 -2.38 15.32
N PRO A 283 1.00 -3.60 14.88
CA PRO A 283 1.96 -4.70 14.72
C PRO A 283 3.06 -4.38 13.71
N LEU A 284 2.77 -3.53 12.72
CA LEU A 284 3.73 -3.12 11.70
C LEU A 284 4.68 -2.00 12.14
N GLN A 285 4.46 -1.38 13.31
CA GLN A 285 5.22 -0.22 13.76
C GLN A 285 6.73 -0.49 13.71
N ASN A 286 7.15 -1.66 14.22
CA ASN A 286 8.54 -2.10 14.28
C ASN A 286 8.89 -3.21 13.28
N ALA A 287 8.09 -3.35 12.23
CA ALA A 287 8.35 -4.32 11.17
C ALA A 287 9.45 -3.84 10.22
N MET A 288 10.19 -4.80 9.66
CA MET A 288 11.24 -4.55 8.67
C MET A 288 11.07 -5.42 7.43
N LEU A 289 11.54 -4.93 6.29
CA LEU A 289 11.66 -5.65 5.02
C LEU A 289 13.14 -5.82 4.67
N LEU A 290 13.63 -7.05 4.81
CA LEU A 290 15.04 -7.40 4.67
C LEU A 290 15.24 -8.33 3.48
N ASP A 291 16.36 -8.20 2.77
CA ASP A 291 16.65 -9.06 1.63
C ASP A 291 16.82 -10.52 2.07
N ARG A 292 16.26 -11.47 1.31
CA ARG A 292 16.33 -12.91 1.63
C ARG A 292 17.76 -13.42 1.76
N SER A 293 18.73 -12.79 1.08
CA SER A 293 20.16 -13.14 1.19
C SER A 293 20.74 -12.88 2.58
N LEU A 294 20.10 -12.08 3.43
CA LEU A 294 20.52 -11.83 4.82
C LEU A 294 20.14 -12.96 5.78
N PHE A 295 19.35 -13.94 5.33
CA PHE A 295 18.80 -14.99 6.17
C PHE A 295 19.47 -16.35 5.90
N ASP A 296 19.62 -17.15 6.95
CA ASP A 296 19.75 -18.60 6.86
C ASP A 296 18.80 -19.24 7.86
N LEU A 297 17.63 -19.61 7.37
CA LEU A 297 16.55 -20.15 8.18
C LEU A 297 16.84 -21.56 8.71
N ALA A 298 17.85 -22.26 8.17
CA ALA A 298 18.31 -23.53 8.71
C ALA A 298 19.30 -23.36 9.88
N GLY A 299 19.77 -22.14 10.13
CA GLY A 299 20.67 -21.79 11.23
C GLY A 299 22.06 -22.41 11.15
N ARG A 300 22.58 -22.61 9.92
CA ARG A 300 23.87 -23.27 9.65
C ARG A 300 24.96 -22.31 9.18
N THR A 301 24.61 -21.06 8.92
CA THR A 301 25.51 -20.03 8.40
C THR A 301 25.70 -18.95 9.45
N CYS A 302 26.96 -18.62 9.72
CA CYS A 302 27.34 -17.49 10.57
C CYS A 302 26.93 -16.15 9.96
N ASP A 303 26.73 -15.16 10.82
CA ASP A 303 26.49 -13.77 10.45
C ASP A 303 25.30 -13.59 9.49
N LYS A 304 24.25 -14.39 9.75
CA LYS A 304 22.96 -14.36 9.07
C LYS A 304 21.82 -14.32 10.09
N ILE A 305 20.72 -13.71 9.70
CA ILE A 305 19.49 -13.74 10.49
C ILE A 305 18.97 -15.19 10.50
N GLY A 306 18.76 -15.72 11.70
CA GLY A 306 18.41 -17.13 11.90
C GLY A 306 19.59 -18.03 12.27
N VAL A 307 20.81 -17.47 12.44
CA VAL A 307 21.96 -18.20 12.98
C VAL A 307 21.58 -18.95 14.27
N SER A 308 22.00 -20.21 14.37
CA SER A 308 21.62 -21.10 15.46
C SER A 308 22.82 -21.93 15.92
N TYR A 309 22.56 -22.86 16.84
CA TYR A 309 23.57 -23.68 17.50
C TYR A 309 24.58 -24.36 16.55
N PRO A 310 24.17 -24.99 15.42
CA PRO A 310 25.12 -25.67 14.53
C PRO A 310 26.15 -24.71 13.92
N ALA A 311 25.71 -23.55 13.44
CA ALA A 311 26.62 -22.53 12.89
C ALA A 311 27.63 -22.04 13.94
N PHE A 312 27.14 -21.72 15.13
CA PHE A 312 27.97 -21.19 16.21
C PHE A 312 28.99 -22.22 16.74
N ARG A 313 28.57 -23.48 16.93
CA ARG A 313 29.41 -24.55 17.47
C ARG A 313 30.50 -25.02 16.50
N TYR A 314 30.19 -25.05 15.20
CA TYR A 314 31.07 -25.56 14.16
C TYR A 314 31.76 -24.46 13.33
N GLN A 315 31.73 -23.21 13.79
CA GLN A 315 32.45 -22.12 13.12
C GLN A 315 33.95 -22.43 13.02
N PRO A 316 34.62 -22.09 11.90
CA PRO A 316 36.04 -22.33 11.72
C PRO A 316 36.85 -21.47 12.69
N GLU A 317 37.97 -22.02 13.20
CA GLU A 317 38.90 -21.30 14.10
C GLU A 317 38.20 -20.70 15.32
N LYS A 318 37.15 -21.39 15.82
CA LYS A 318 36.23 -20.88 16.84
C LYS A 318 36.90 -20.38 18.13
N CYS A 319 38.07 -20.89 18.49
CA CYS A 319 38.81 -20.48 19.69
C CYS A 319 39.84 -19.36 19.46
N ASP A 320 40.11 -19.02 18.20
CA ASP A 320 41.09 -18.00 17.79
C ASP A 320 40.41 -16.71 17.31
N ARG A 321 39.09 -16.75 17.15
CA ARG A 321 38.25 -15.60 16.78
C ARG A 321 37.81 -14.81 18.02
N PRO A 322 37.51 -13.51 17.88
CA PRO A 322 37.01 -12.70 18.98
C PRO A 322 35.62 -13.18 19.46
N SER A 323 35.32 -12.96 20.74
CA SER A 323 33.99 -13.20 21.30
C SER A 323 32.94 -12.41 20.51
N GLY A 324 31.76 -13.00 20.30
CA GLY A 324 30.68 -12.49 19.47
C GLY A 324 30.77 -12.88 17.99
N SER A 325 31.90 -13.44 17.53
CA SER A 325 32.03 -13.92 16.15
C SER A 325 30.94 -14.94 15.81
N CYS A 326 30.46 -14.91 14.56
CA CYS A 326 29.33 -15.68 14.01
C CYS A 326 27.95 -15.08 14.30
N LEU A 327 27.84 -14.05 15.15
CA LEU A 327 26.57 -13.49 15.64
C LEU A 327 26.34 -12.04 15.19
N HIS A 328 26.95 -11.61 14.08
CA HIS A 328 26.75 -10.27 13.51
C HIS A 328 25.61 -10.24 12.47
N SER A 329 25.19 -9.05 12.05
CA SER A 329 24.15 -8.86 11.02
C SER A 329 22.81 -9.45 11.45
N GLN A 330 22.40 -9.17 12.68
CA GLN A 330 21.15 -9.61 13.28
C GLN A 330 20.07 -8.52 13.20
N LEU A 331 18.84 -8.83 13.58
CA LEU A 331 17.72 -7.89 13.45
C LEU A 331 17.93 -6.60 14.25
N GLU A 332 18.55 -6.71 15.42
CA GLU A 332 18.93 -5.55 16.23
C GLU A 332 19.90 -4.61 15.51
N ASP A 333 20.87 -5.15 14.76
CA ASP A 333 21.85 -4.34 14.03
C ASP A 333 21.15 -3.48 12.96
N PHE A 334 20.26 -4.09 12.15
CA PHE A 334 19.50 -3.40 11.12
C PHE A 334 18.48 -2.41 11.69
N HIS A 335 17.84 -2.78 12.81
CA HIS A 335 16.93 -1.88 13.51
C HIS A 335 17.69 -0.66 14.04
N GLY A 336 18.83 -0.87 14.70
CA GLY A 336 19.66 0.20 15.26
C GLY A 336 20.21 1.14 14.19
N GLU A 337 20.55 0.62 13.01
CA GLU A 337 20.93 1.44 11.85
C GLU A 337 19.80 2.40 11.45
N ASP A 338 18.58 1.89 11.30
CA ASP A 338 17.44 2.73 10.92
C ASP A 338 17.02 3.72 12.00
N GLU A 339 17.15 3.39 13.29
CA GLU A 339 16.93 4.36 14.37
C GLU A 339 17.90 5.55 14.30
N GLN A 340 19.16 5.30 13.95
CA GLN A 340 20.15 6.36 13.73
C GLN A 340 19.80 7.23 12.50
N ARG A 341 19.32 6.60 11.43
CA ARG A 341 18.87 7.31 10.22
C ARG A 341 17.67 8.20 10.53
N LEU A 342 16.66 7.66 11.20
CA LEU A 342 15.43 8.37 11.56
C LEU A 342 15.68 9.53 12.52
N SER A 343 16.53 9.33 13.53
CA SER A 343 16.92 10.42 14.45
C SER A 343 17.73 11.53 13.75
N SER A 344 18.31 11.23 12.59
CA SER A 344 19.00 12.20 11.72
C SER A 344 18.10 12.76 10.61
N GLY A 345 16.80 12.48 10.63
CA GLY A 345 15.84 12.94 9.60
C GLY A 345 16.00 12.25 8.24
N GLN A 346 16.71 11.11 8.18
CA GLN A 346 16.92 10.35 6.96
C GLN A 346 15.90 9.23 6.81
N GLN A 347 15.61 8.84 5.56
CA GLN A 347 14.74 7.71 5.24
C GLN A 347 15.36 6.39 5.71
N PRO A 348 14.58 5.50 6.36
CA PRO A 348 15.07 4.19 6.78
C PRO A 348 15.27 3.27 5.58
N HIS A 349 16.19 2.31 5.71
CA HIS A 349 16.50 1.32 4.68
C HIS A 349 15.66 0.04 4.80
N TYR A 350 15.37 -0.38 6.03
CA TYR A 350 14.77 -1.67 6.33
C TYR A 350 13.38 -1.54 6.95
N ARG A 351 13.12 -0.49 7.75
CA ARG A 351 11.81 -0.26 8.37
C ARG A 351 10.72 -0.21 7.32
N LEU A 352 9.61 -0.87 7.61
CA LEU A 352 8.45 -0.90 6.71
C LEU A 352 7.90 0.49 6.40
N GLN A 353 8.05 1.44 7.35
CA GLN A 353 7.63 2.83 7.20
C GLN A 353 8.37 3.59 6.07
N GLY A 354 9.53 3.10 5.60
CA GLY A 354 10.23 3.68 4.44
C GLY A 354 9.54 3.39 3.10
N TYR A 355 8.50 2.55 3.08
CA TYR A 355 7.78 2.13 1.89
C TYR A 355 6.36 2.72 1.90
N CYS A 356 5.82 3.02 0.71
CA CYS A 356 4.48 3.57 0.53
C CYS A 356 4.18 4.78 1.43
N ASP A 357 5.09 5.75 1.52
CA ASP A 357 4.87 6.97 2.32
C ASP A 357 4.59 6.70 3.81
N GLY A 358 5.09 5.59 4.35
CA GLY A 358 4.78 5.18 5.72
C GLY A 358 3.34 4.71 5.94
N SER A 359 2.54 4.61 4.89
CA SER A 359 1.12 4.25 4.94
C SER A 359 0.83 2.75 4.74
N MET A 360 1.86 1.91 4.80
CA MET A 360 1.71 0.45 4.79
C MET A 360 0.83 -0.01 5.97
N GLU A 361 -0.23 -0.75 5.67
CA GLU A 361 -1.18 -1.25 6.67
C GLU A 361 -1.41 -2.77 6.54
N LEU A 362 -1.99 -3.38 7.58
CA LEU A 362 -2.50 -4.75 7.49
C LEU A 362 -3.95 -4.71 7.04
N ALA A 363 -4.22 -5.28 5.87
CA ALA A 363 -5.58 -5.55 5.43
C ALA A 363 -5.97 -6.99 5.82
N GLN A 364 -7.21 -7.15 6.26
CA GLN A 364 -7.78 -8.47 6.56
C GLN A 364 -9.03 -8.68 5.71
N GLN A 365 -9.15 -9.88 5.16
CA GLN A 365 -10.35 -10.32 4.45
C GLN A 365 -10.83 -11.63 5.06
N SER A 366 -11.99 -11.55 5.72
CA SER A 366 -12.65 -12.72 6.31
C SER A 366 -13.49 -13.42 5.23
N GLY A 367 -13.13 -14.66 4.93
CA GLY A 367 -13.90 -15.54 4.06
C GLY A 367 -14.45 -16.76 4.80
N SER A 368 -15.21 -17.59 4.10
CA SER A 368 -15.69 -18.87 4.64
C SER A 368 -14.55 -19.86 4.98
N SER A 369 -13.37 -19.67 4.40
CA SER A 369 -12.16 -20.46 4.63
C SER A 369 -11.22 -19.91 5.71
N GLY A 370 -11.62 -18.84 6.40
CA GLY A 370 -10.82 -18.16 7.43
C GLY A 370 -10.44 -16.72 7.04
N THR A 371 -9.61 -16.10 7.87
CA THR A 371 -9.12 -14.73 7.65
C THR A 371 -7.81 -14.76 6.90
N GLN A 372 -7.78 -14.15 5.71
CA GLN A 372 -6.55 -13.88 4.99
C GLN A 372 -6.02 -12.50 5.39
N VAL A 373 -4.70 -12.40 5.59
CA VAL A 373 -4.01 -11.17 5.97
C VAL A 373 -3.07 -10.77 4.86
N PHE A 374 -3.05 -9.47 4.54
CA PHE A 374 -2.24 -8.87 3.49
C PHE A 374 -1.51 -7.66 4.06
N LEU A 375 -0.31 -7.39 3.55
CA LEU A 375 0.19 -6.01 3.57
C LEU A 375 -0.57 -5.22 2.51
N ALA A 376 -0.98 -4.00 2.81
CA ALA A 376 -1.67 -3.12 1.89
C ALA A 376 -0.96 -1.77 1.82
N CYS A 377 -0.72 -1.33 0.59
CA CYS A 377 -0.12 -0.05 0.25
C CYS A 377 -1.18 0.81 -0.45
N PRO A 378 -1.67 1.87 0.19
CA PRO A 378 -2.61 2.81 -0.45
C PRO A 378 -2.01 3.39 -1.74
N LEU A 379 -2.82 3.52 -2.79
CA LEU A 379 -2.38 4.20 -4.00
C LEU A 379 -2.37 5.72 -3.78
N ALA A 380 -1.18 6.32 -3.83
CA ALA A 380 -0.94 7.77 -3.80
C ALA A 380 -0.77 8.36 -5.23
N GLN A 381 -1.50 7.81 -6.20
CA GLN A 381 -1.44 8.22 -7.60
C GLN A 381 -2.76 7.90 -8.29
N ARG A 382 -3.06 8.65 -9.35
CA ARG A 382 -4.21 8.38 -10.21
C ARG A 382 -4.23 6.92 -10.69
N HIS A 383 -5.39 6.28 -10.52
CA HIS A 383 -5.64 4.90 -10.96
C HIS A 383 -7.04 4.80 -11.54
N THR A 384 -7.08 4.68 -12.86
CA THR A 384 -8.29 4.75 -13.67
C THR A 384 -8.79 3.36 -14.06
N THR A 385 -10.07 3.09 -13.79
CA THR A 385 -10.73 1.83 -14.12
C THR A 385 -11.79 2.05 -15.19
N LEU A 386 -11.90 1.13 -16.14
CA LEU A 386 -12.92 1.12 -17.19
C LEU A 386 -14.16 0.34 -16.75
N LEU A 387 -15.28 1.04 -16.65
CA LEU A 387 -16.60 0.47 -16.39
C LEU A 387 -17.45 0.55 -17.66
N ARG A 388 -18.02 -0.59 -18.08
CA ARG A 388 -19.02 -0.66 -19.14
C ARG A 388 -20.39 -0.89 -18.52
N LEU A 389 -21.34 -0.02 -18.86
CA LEU A 389 -22.76 -0.15 -18.54
C LEU A 389 -23.53 -0.44 -19.82
N GLU A 390 -24.35 -1.49 -19.79
CA GLU A 390 -25.26 -1.87 -20.86
C GLU A 390 -26.68 -1.82 -20.30
N ALA A 391 -27.50 -0.89 -20.78
CA ALA A 391 -28.88 -0.70 -20.31
C ALA A 391 -29.87 -0.90 -21.44
N ARG A 392 -31.00 -1.56 -21.17
CA ARG A 392 -32.18 -1.61 -22.04
C ARG A 392 -32.87 -0.25 -22.02
N ALA A 393 -32.42 0.66 -22.88
CA ALA A 393 -32.88 2.04 -22.95
C ALA A 393 -32.75 2.59 -24.37
N ASP A 394 -33.46 3.67 -24.67
CA ASP A 394 -33.38 4.38 -25.95
C ASP A 394 -32.29 5.45 -25.94
N SER A 395 -32.02 6.06 -24.80
CA SER A 395 -31.00 7.11 -24.70
C SER A 395 -30.46 7.23 -23.28
N ALA A 396 -29.29 7.84 -23.15
CA ALA A 396 -28.65 8.13 -21.88
C ALA A 396 -28.27 9.62 -21.80
N MET A 397 -28.42 10.21 -20.62
CA MET A 397 -27.87 11.53 -20.28
C MET A 397 -26.85 11.37 -19.17
N PHE A 398 -25.65 11.89 -19.38
CA PHE A 398 -24.58 11.89 -18.40
C PHE A 398 -24.63 13.15 -17.54
N VAL A 399 -24.40 13.02 -16.24
CA VAL A 399 -24.43 14.10 -15.27
C VAL A 399 -23.19 14.02 -14.38
N THR A 400 -22.39 15.09 -14.39
CA THR A 400 -21.23 15.28 -13.51
C THR A 400 -21.52 16.42 -12.54
N ASN A 401 -21.25 16.21 -11.26
CA ASN A 401 -21.27 17.28 -10.28
C ASN A 401 -19.98 18.10 -10.37
N VAL A 402 -20.12 19.42 -10.41
CA VAL A 402 -19.01 20.36 -10.45
C VAL A 402 -19.20 21.39 -9.33
N ALA A 403 -18.15 21.63 -8.56
CA ALA A 403 -18.15 22.60 -7.48
C ALA A 403 -16.80 23.34 -7.43
N PRO A 404 -16.76 24.61 -6.96
CA PRO A 404 -15.52 25.32 -6.73
C PRO A 404 -14.77 24.75 -5.51
N GLY A 405 -13.48 24.51 -5.66
CA GLY A 405 -12.57 24.11 -4.59
C GLY A 405 -11.48 25.14 -4.35
N ARG A 406 -10.88 25.13 -3.16
CA ARG A 406 -9.77 26.02 -2.77
C ARG A 406 -8.67 25.24 -2.07
N ILE A 407 -7.42 25.68 -2.24
CA ILE A 407 -6.28 25.25 -1.43
C ILE A 407 -6.29 26.09 -0.14
N ALA A 408 -6.60 25.44 0.98
CA ALA A 408 -6.73 26.07 2.29
C ALA A 408 -5.37 26.35 2.94
N GLY A 409 -4.37 25.52 2.66
CA GLY A 409 -3.01 25.67 3.17
C GLY A 409 -2.07 24.62 2.61
N PHE A 410 -0.78 24.80 2.88
CA PHE A 410 0.27 23.83 2.55
C PHE A 410 1.40 23.85 3.58
N THR A 411 2.11 22.73 3.71
CA THR A 411 3.34 22.59 4.50
C THR A 411 4.42 21.97 3.61
N ALA A 412 5.58 22.62 3.51
CA ALA A 412 6.72 22.13 2.75
C ALA A 412 7.97 22.17 3.64
N PRO A 413 8.26 21.12 4.43
CA PRO A 413 9.47 21.06 5.23
C PRO A 413 10.71 20.96 4.33
N GLY A 414 11.80 21.60 4.77
CA GLY A 414 13.10 21.48 4.10
C GLY A 414 13.64 20.04 4.17
N PHE A 415 14.30 19.60 3.10
CA PHE A 415 14.87 18.27 2.98
C PHE A 415 16.29 18.33 2.40
N GLU A 416 17.10 17.29 2.65
CA GLU A 416 18.47 17.22 2.15
C GLU A 416 18.49 16.93 0.64
N ALA A 417 19.26 17.70 -0.12
CA ALA A 417 19.43 17.49 -1.56
C ALA A 417 19.96 16.07 -1.84
N LEU A 418 19.45 15.44 -2.90
CA LEU A 418 19.80 14.06 -3.30
C LEU A 418 19.50 12.96 -2.26
N SER A 419 18.86 13.27 -1.13
CA SER A 419 18.49 12.27 -0.10
C SER A 419 17.25 11.41 -0.45
N GLY A 420 16.56 11.75 -1.54
CA GLY A 420 15.59 10.86 -2.19
C GLY A 420 14.12 11.28 -2.10
N SER A 421 13.70 12.20 -1.23
CA SER A 421 12.35 12.78 -1.29
C SER A 421 12.14 13.95 -0.32
N GLY A 422 11.67 15.08 -0.84
CA GLY A 422 10.88 16.04 -0.06
C GLY A 422 9.39 15.69 -0.14
N GLU A 423 8.57 16.25 0.73
CA GLU A 423 7.11 16.11 0.66
C GLU A 423 6.45 17.47 0.81
N VAL A 424 5.35 17.68 0.09
CA VAL A 424 4.48 18.85 0.23
C VAL A 424 3.12 18.35 0.66
N GLU A 425 2.73 18.74 1.86
CA GLU A 425 1.39 18.52 2.39
C GLU A 425 0.48 19.66 1.92
N LEU A 426 -0.68 19.31 1.36
CA LEU A 426 -1.66 20.23 0.80
C LEU A 426 -3.02 19.98 1.47
N VAL A 427 -3.70 21.07 1.85
CA VAL A 427 -5.06 21.01 2.39
C VAL A 427 -6.02 21.58 1.36
N VAL A 428 -6.96 20.78 0.88
CA VAL A 428 -7.97 21.18 -0.11
C VAL A 428 -9.35 21.16 0.53
N ILE A 429 -10.19 22.16 0.22
CA ILE A 429 -11.56 22.26 0.71
C ILE A 429 -12.56 22.48 -0.43
N ASN A 430 -13.71 21.81 -0.37
CA ASN A 430 -14.84 22.07 -1.25
C ASN A 430 -15.67 23.26 -0.74
N THR A 431 -15.73 24.33 -1.53
CA THR A 431 -16.46 25.57 -1.21
C THR A 431 -17.83 25.66 -1.89
N GLY A 432 -18.20 24.64 -2.65
CA GLY A 432 -19.49 24.56 -3.33
C GLY A 432 -20.60 23.94 -2.48
N LEU A 433 -21.68 23.53 -3.16
CA LEU A 433 -22.92 23.04 -2.56
C LEU A 433 -23.23 21.58 -2.88
N VAL A 434 -22.36 20.92 -3.67
CA VAL A 434 -22.51 19.53 -4.07
C VAL A 434 -21.21 18.77 -3.84
N LEU A 435 -21.33 17.45 -3.62
CA LEU A 435 -20.20 16.52 -3.69
C LEU A 435 -19.60 16.57 -5.10
N ALA A 436 -18.29 16.83 -5.21
CA ALA A 436 -17.59 16.94 -6.49
C ALA A 436 -16.17 16.38 -6.40
N ASP A 437 -15.62 16.05 -7.56
CA ASP A 437 -14.25 15.58 -7.72
C ASP A 437 -13.29 16.74 -7.99
N TYR A 438 -12.07 16.55 -7.49
CA TYR A 438 -10.95 17.46 -7.67
C TYR A 438 -9.69 16.70 -8.06
N THR A 439 -8.82 17.37 -8.81
CA THR A 439 -7.46 16.90 -9.09
C THR A 439 -6.47 17.96 -8.63
N ILE A 440 -5.45 17.57 -7.86
CA ILE A 440 -4.39 18.46 -7.43
C ILE A 440 -3.02 17.92 -7.84
N GLY A 441 -2.15 18.80 -8.30
CA GLY A 441 -0.78 18.46 -8.67
C GLY A 441 0.15 19.65 -8.52
N LEU A 442 1.45 19.34 -8.47
CA LEU A 442 2.52 20.33 -8.50
C LEU A 442 3.09 20.44 -9.91
N THR A 443 3.24 21.67 -10.40
CA THR A 443 3.76 21.98 -11.73
C THR A 443 4.80 23.08 -11.65
N ASN A 444 5.53 23.34 -12.74
CA ASN A 444 6.51 24.43 -12.85
C ASN A 444 7.55 24.51 -11.72
N CYS A 445 7.97 23.36 -11.20
CA CYS A 445 8.97 23.31 -10.15
C CYS A 445 10.35 23.83 -10.62
N THR A 446 10.98 24.66 -9.80
CA THR A 446 12.30 25.26 -10.09
C THR A 446 13.45 24.44 -9.48
N GLY A 447 14.70 24.78 -9.83
CA GLY A 447 15.88 24.16 -9.20
C GLY A 447 16.14 22.69 -9.55
N GLY A 448 15.50 22.16 -10.59
CA GLY A 448 15.62 20.74 -10.93
C GLY A 448 14.81 19.82 -10.02
N LEU A 449 13.81 20.37 -9.30
CA LEU A 449 12.81 19.59 -8.59
C LEU A 449 11.81 18.98 -9.57
N GLY A 450 11.61 17.67 -9.46
CA GLY A 450 10.47 16.96 -10.03
C GLY A 450 9.39 16.74 -8.97
N ALA A 451 8.13 16.68 -9.38
CA ALA A 451 7.03 16.31 -8.50
C ALA A 451 6.48 14.93 -8.83
N GLY A 452 5.91 14.27 -7.83
CA GLY A 452 5.13 13.05 -7.98
C GLY A 452 3.85 13.25 -8.80
N PRO A 453 3.14 12.15 -9.10
CA PRO A 453 1.91 12.21 -9.87
C PRO A 453 0.82 13.01 -9.15
N ALA A 454 -0.07 13.63 -9.93
CA ALA A 454 -1.26 14.30 -9.42
C ALA A 454 -2.18 13.31 -8.69
N GLN A 455 -2.90 13.81 -7.68
CA GLN A 455 -3.85 13.05 -6.87
C GLN A 455 -5.28 13.52 -7.12
N THR A 456 -6.22 12.59 -6.97
CA THR A 456 -7.65 12.80 -7.16
C THR A 456 -8.40 12.54 -5.87
N LEU A 457 -9.44 13.32 -5.60
CA LEU A 457 -10.28 13.17 -4.41
C LEU A 457 -11.71 13.65 -4.65
N SER A 458 -12.67 13.04 -3.97
CA SER A 458 -14.06 13.49 -3.91
C SER A 458 -14.32 14.14 -2.55
N LEU A 459 -14.86 15.35 -2.55
CA LEU A 459 -15.15 16.10 -1.31
C LEU A 459 -16.62 16.51 -1.25
N THR A 460 -17.27 16.25 -0.12
CA THR A 460 -18.60 16.80 0.18
C THR A 460 -18.52 18.30 0.49
N PRO A 461 -19.64 19.05 0.44
CA PRO A 461 -19.63 20.48 0.74
C PRO A 461 -19.03 20.78 2.12
N LEU A 462 -18.08 21.72 2.18
CA LEU A 462 -17.34 22.13 3.39
C LEU A 462 -16.39 21.07 3.96
N GLU A 463 -16.21 19.94 3.30
CA GLU A 463 -15.20 18.94 3.67
C GLU A 463 -13.81 19.37 3.18
N SER A 464 -12.82 19.12 4.02
CA SER A 464 -11.40 19.31 3.71
C SER A 464 -10.65 17.99 3.76
N ALA A 465 -9.66 17.83 2.88
CA ALA A 465 -8.74 16.69 2.90
C ALA A 465 -7.28 17.15 2.84
N GLU A 466 -6.42 16.38 3.50
CA GLU A 466 -4.97 16.53 3.49
C GLU A 466 -4.36 15.51 2.53
N LEU A 467 -3.39 15.94 1.73
CA LEU A 467 -2.74 15.15 0.69
C LEU A 467 -1.24 15.44 0.72
N SER A 468 -0.39 14.41 0.57
CA SER A 468 1.06 14.59 0.45
C SER A 468 1.52 14.26 -0.96
N ILE A 469 2.26 15.18 -1.61
CA ILE A 469 2.89 14.96 -2.92
C ILE A 469 4.42 14.96 -2.74
N ARG A 470 5.06 13.86 -3.16
CA ARG A 470 6.53 13.74 -3.15
C ARG A 470 7.20 14.71 -4.13
N LEU A 471 8.35 15.22 -3.70
CA LEU A 471 9.29 16.00 -4.51
C LEU A 471 10.60 15.22 -4.67
N PHE A 472 11.19 15.31 -5.86
CA PHE A 472 12.45 14.65 -6.22
C PHE A 472 13.48 15.70 -6.62
N ALA A 473 14.54 15.85 -5.84
CA ALA A 473 15.65 16.73 -6.19
C ALA A 473 16.69 15.97 -7.03
N SER A 474 17.05 16.53 -8.18
CA SER A 474 18.08 15.97 -9.09
C SER A 474 19.42 16.69 -9.01
N GLY A 475 19.50 17.84 -8.33
CA GLY A 475 20.72 18.61 -8.10
C GLY A 475 21.17 18.61 -6.64
N ASP A 476 22.43 18.97 -6.42
CA ASP A 476 23.08 19.17 -5.12
C ASP A 476 22.92 20.60 -4.58
N GLY A 477 22.15 21.43 -5.28
CA GLY A 477 21.92 22.83 -4.95
C GLY A 477 21.18 22.99 -3.61
N SER A 478 21.76 23.80 -2.72
CA SER A 478 21.09 24.32 -1.53
C SER A 478 20.46 25.67 -1.86
N GLY A 479 19.19 25.86 -1.52
CA GLY A 479 18.47 27.11 -1.75
C GLY A 479 16.97 26.97 -1.56
N ASN A 480 16.26 28.07 -1.83
CA ASN A 480 14.81 28.08 -1.88
C ASN A 480 14.37 27.73 -3.30
N PHE A 481 13.43 26.79 -3.40
CA PHE A 481 12.83 26.37 -4.65
C PHE A 481 11.35 26.66 -4.61
N GLN A 482 10.69 26.57 -5.75
CA GLN A 482 9.27 26.90 -5.85
C GLN A 482 8.57 25.90 -6.77
N CYS A 483 7.33 25.55 -6.45
CA CYS A 483 6.42 24.78 -7.29
C CYS A 483 5.02 25.42 -7.30
N ASP A 484 4.30 25.33 -8.41
CA ASP A 484 2.92 25.78 -8.55
C ASP A 484 1.97 24.62 -8.20
N ALA A 485 1.31 24.70 -7.05
CA ALA A 485 0.21 23.80 -6.70
C ALA A 485 -1.07 24.27 -7.39
N THR A 486 -1.63 23.43 -8.26
CA THR A 486 -2.83 23.76 -9.06
C THR A 486 -3.96 22.79 -8.75
N LEU A 487 -5.14 23.33 -8.45
CA LEU A 487 -6.36 22.58 -8.17
C LEU A 487 -7.32 22.69 -9.36
N PHE A 488 -7.77 21.54 -9.86
CA PHE A 488 -8.72 21.42 -10.95
C PHE A 488 -10.05 20.84 -10.47
N ASP A 489 -11.17 21.34 -11.02
CA ASP A 489 -12.48 20.72 -10.86
C ASP A 489 -12.65 19.47 -11.74
N ALA A 490 -13.80 18.79 -11.60
CA ALA A 490 -14.17 17.60 -12.37
C ALA A 490 -14.17 17.81 -13.91
N LEU A 491 -14.21 19.05 -14.40
CA LEU A 491 -14.13 19.36 -15.84
C LEU A 491 -12.72 19.77 -16.28
N GLY A 492 -11.73 19.70 -15.39
CA GLY A 492 -10.35 20.09 -15.64
C GLY A 492 -10.15 21.61 -15.70
N SER A 493 -11.07 22.40 -15.15
CA SER A 493 -10.89 23.86 -15.01
C SER A 493 -10.16 24.17 -13.72
N VAL A 494 -9.19 25.07 -13.78
CA VAL A 494 -8.46 25.53 -12.59
C VAL A 494 -9.40 26.30 -11.68
N THR A 495 -9.59 25.83 -10.45
CA THR A 495 -10.40 26.53 -9.44
C THR A 495 -9.53 27.36 -8.50
N ASP A 496 -8.29 26.93 -8.25
CA ASP A 496 -7.35 27.64 -7.39
C ASP A 496 -5.90 27.26 -7.73
N ALA A 497 -4.95 28.14 -7.41
CA ALA A 497 -3.53 27.87 -7.55
C ALA A 497 -2.71 28.67 -6.52
N VAL A 498 -1.71 28.03 -5.92
CA VAL A 498 -0.79 28.65 -4.95
C VAL A 498 0.65 28.28 -5.25
N VAL A 499 1.58 29.19 -4.95
CA VAL A 499 3.01 28.94 -5.04
C VAL A 499 3.48 28.34 -3.71
N VAL A 500 4.11 27.19 -3.78
CA VAL A 500 4.75 26.49 -2.65
C VAL A 500 6.24 26.82 -2.70
N GLU A 501 6.80 27.35 -1.60
CA GLU A 501 8.22 27.69 -1.45
C GLU A 501 8.95 26.73 -0.51
#